data_AF-A0A958WUA1-F1
#
_entry.id   AF-A0A958WUA1-F1
#
_cell.length_a   1.000
_cell.length_b   1.000
_cell.length_c   1.000
_cell.angle_alpha   90.00
_cell.angle_beta   90.00
_cell.angle_gamma   90.00
#
_symmetry.space_group_name_H-M   'P 1'
#
loop_
_entity.id
_entity.type
_entity.pdbx_description
1 polymer ?
#
loop_
_entity_poly.entity_id
_entity_poly.type
_entity_poly.pdbx_seq_one_letter_code
_entity_poly.pdbx_strand_id
1 'polypeptide(L)'
;MDNNDYIEQIHRFLQNEMEAPERKKFQAEMEKNEVLRNDVLIEGKLLLGLGLMGDEDLRNTIQSVEKDMEQKGFFEKKDNIIPIHSNKKKSIMNRMIAFAAAAVILIGVAWWGFFRQPAVDTNAAYAQYFKPEKSKLNEIMGGFSHAFADTVYNYQDSLEDALKLYEAGQYNEACAALDSILLRHPANDTAQFYLAMGHLNAERYARAIEILSNFSSDQSSPFYFDAKWYLGLSYLKADKGLAQAKEIFTALSDDAAFKDRQSAKGLLRMLGN
;
A
#
# COMPACT_ATOMS: atom_id res chain seq x y z
N MET A 1 -12.17 -26.63 12.49
CA MET A 1 -12.11 -25.64 11.39
C MET A 1 -11.64 -26.37 10.17
N ASP A 2 -12.28 -26.12 9.04
CA ASP A 2 -11.81 -26.64 7.76
C ASP A 2 -10.47 -25.94 7.45
N ASN A 3 -9.51 -26.62 6.82
CA ASN A 3 -8.16 -26.08 6.63
C ASN A 3 -8.18 -24.77 5.80
N ASN A 4 -9.19 -24.62 4.93
CA ASN A 4 -9.40 -23.44 4.12
C ASN A 4 -9.86 -22.21 4.93
N ASP A 5 -10.71 -22.43 5.94
CA ASP A 5 -11.25 -21.40 6.85
C ASP A 5 -10.16 -20.87 7.81
N TYR A 6 -9.18 -21.71 8.13
CA TYR A 6 -8.02 -21.36 8.95
C TYR A 6 -7.05 -20.40 8.23
N ILE A 7 -6.68 -20.72 6.98
CA ILE A 7 -5.81 -19.87 6.16
C ILE A 7 -6.51 -18.55 5.82
N GLU A 8 -7.82 -18.60 5.53
CA GLU A 8 -8.62 -17.40 5.26
C GLU A 8 -8.60 -16.44 6.47
N GLN A 9 -8.70 -16.95 7.70
CA GLN A 9 -8.56 -16.11 8.90
C GLN A 9 -7.16 -15.50 9.03
N ILE A 10 -6.10 -16.26 8.72
CA ILE A 10 -4.73 -15.72 8.71
C ILE A 10 -4.61 -14.60 7.67
N HIS A 11 -5.15 -14.79 6.46
CA HIS A 11 -5.12 -13.79 5.40
C HIS A 11 -5.94 -12.56 5.76
N ARG A 12 -7.17 -12.73 6.26
CA ARG A 12 -7.99 -11.62 6.77
C ARG A 12 -7.28 -10.86 7.90
N PHE A 13 -6.56 -11.55 8.78
CA PHE A 13 -5.76 -10.91 9.82
C PHE A 13 -4.59 -10.09 9.24
N LEU A 14 -3.84 -10.67 8.29
CA LEU A 14 -2.68 -10.06 7.60
C LEU A 14 -3.06 -8.93 6.63
N GLN A 15 -4.25 -9.00 6.06
CA GLN A 15 -4.85 -8.00 5.16
C GLN A 15 -5.75 -7.01 5.91
N ASN A 16 -5.86 -7.17 7.23
CA ASN A 16 -6.63 -6.29 8.12
C ASN A 16 -8.13 -6.21 7.80
N GLU A 17 -8.71 -7.31 7.35
CA GLU A 17 -10.15 -7.49 7.08
C GLU A 17 -10.92 -8.04 8.30
N MET A 18 -10.27 -8.09 9.47
CA MET A 18 -10.89 -8.45 10.74
C MET A 18 -11.35 -7.21 11.50
N GLU A 19 -12.61 -7.20 11.92
CA GLU A 19 -13.18 -6.15 12.76
C GLU A 19 -12.46 -6.10 14.12
N ALA A 20 -12.40 -4.92 14.76
CA ALA A 20 -11.67 -4.71 16.03
C ALA A 20 -11.91 -5.80 17.13
N PRO A 21 -13.17 -6.24 17.42
CA PRO A 21 -13.40 -7.29 18.41
C PRO A 21 -12.95 -8.68 17.94
N GLU A 22 -13.00 -8.97 16.64
CA GLU A 22 -12.54 -10.23 16.04
C GLU A 22 -11.01 -10.28 16.06
N ARG A 23 -10.36 -9.20 15.62
CA ARG A 23 -8.92 -9.07 15.58
C ARG A 23 -8.28 -9.22 16.96
N LYS A 24 -8.90 -8.65 18.00
CA LYS A 24 -8.43 -8.78 19.38
C LYS A 24 -8.51 -10.22 19.89
N LYS A 25 -9.55 -10.98 19.50
CA LYS A 25 -9.65 -12.41 19.82
C LYS A 25 -8.57 -13.20 19.09
N PHE A 26 -8.37 -12.94 17.81
CA PHE A 26 -7.35 -13.60 17.00
C PHE A 26 -5.93 -13.34 17.55
N GLN A 27 -5.63 -12.10 17.96
CA GLN A 27 -4.36 -11.76 18.63
C GLN A 27 -4.18 -12.53 19.94
N ALA A 28 -5.22 -12.60 20.78
CA ALA A 28 -5.18 -13.37 22.03
C ALA A 28 -5.02 -14.89 21.78
N GLU A 29 -5.47 -15.41 20.64
CA GLU A 29 -5.24 -16.79 20.22
C GLU A 29 -3.79 -16.99 19.74
N MET A 30 -3.22 -16.05 18.99
CA MET A 30 -1.80 -16.08 18.57
C MET A 30 -0.82 -16.04 19.75
N GLU A 31 -1.19 -15.39 20.85
CA GLU A 31 -0.40 -15.39 22.09
C GLU A 31 -0.32 -16.78 22.72
N LYS A 32 -1.41 -17.56 22.62
CA LYS A 32 -1.53 -18.89 23.25
C LYS A 32 -1.14 -20.04 22.33
N ASN A 33 -1.24 -19.83 21.01
CA ASN A 33 -1.03 -20.86 20.00
C ASN A 33 0.20 -20.55 19.15
N GLU A 34 1.29 -21.28 19.43
CA GLU A 34 2.56 -21.15 18.72
C GLU A 34 2.48 -21.57 17.25
N VAL A 35 1.68 -22.60 16.92
CA VAL A 35 1.49 -23.04 15.52
C VAL A 35 0.82 -21.93 14.72
N LEU A 36 -0.26 -21.35 15.26
CA LEU A 36 -0.94 -20.22 14.63
C LEU A 36 -0.03 -19.02 14.43
N ARG A 37 0.78 -18.68 15.43
CA ARG A 37 1.75 -17.59 15.31
C ARG A 37 2.79 -17.85 14.21
N ASN A 38 3.27 -19.09 14.08
CA ASN A 38 4.24 -19.46 13.05
C ASN A 38 3.61 -19.49 11.65
N ASP A 39 2.37 -19.94 11.52
CA ASP A 39 1.66 -19.97 10.24
C ASP A 39 1.36 -18.55 9.76
N VAL A 40 0.94 -17.64 10.65
CA VAL A 40 0.80 -16.20 10.35
C VAL A 40 2.12 -15.58 9.90
N LEU A 41 3.25 -15.98 10.51
CA LEU A 41 4.58 -15.51 10.14
C LEU A 41 4.99 -15.99 8.74
N ILE A 42 4.72 -17.25 8.41
CA ILE A 42 5.05 -17.85 7.10
C ILE A 42 4.21 -17.18 6.01
N GLU A 43 2.90 -17.09 6.21
CA GLU A 43 1.99 -16.44 5.26
C GLU A 43 2.33 -14.95 5.07
N GLY A 44 2.68 -14.24 6.15
CA GLY A 44 3.15 -12.85 6.07
C GLY A 44 4.43 -12.71 5.24
N LYS A 45 5.41 -13.60 5.43
CA LYS A 45 6.65 -13.62 4.64
C LYS A 45 6.41 -13.97 3.18
N LEU A 46 5.46 -14.87 2.90
CA LEU A 46 5.07 -15.22 1.53
C LEU A 46 4.45 -14.02 0.82
N LEU A 47 3.47 -13.37 1.43
CA LEU A 47 2.82 -12.17 0.90
C LEU A 47 3.83 -11.02 0.70
N LEU A 48 4.76 -10.85 1.64
CA LEU A 48 5.86 -9.88 1.51
C LEU A 48 6.77 -10.24 0.33
N GLY A 49 7.21 -11.48 0.22
CA GLY A 49 8.04 -11.97 -0.88
C GLY A 49 7.38 -11.74 -2.25
N LEU A 50 6.09 -12.03 -2.36
CA LEU A 50 5.29 -11.78 -3.57
C LEU A 50 5.18 -10.28 -3.90
N GLY A 51 5.09 -9.42 -2.89
CA GLY A 51 5.05 -7.96 -3.09
C GLY A 51 6.42 -7.32 -3.35
N LEU A 52 7.52 -8.01 -3.03
CA LEU A 52 8.90 -7.59 -3.33
C LEU A 52 9.37 -8.06 -4.71
N MET A 53 8.86 -9.19 -5.19
CA MET A 53 9.12 -9.69 -6.54
C MET A 53 8.42 -8.80 -7.56
N GLY A 54 9.17 -8.27 -8.54
CA GLY A 54 8.56 -7.57 -9.68
C GLY A 54 7.74 -8.54 -10.54
N ASP A 55 6.82 -8.01 -11.35
CA ASP A 55 5.94 -8.81 -12.21
C ASP A 55 6.70 -9.83 -13.09
N GLU A 56 7.91 -9.49 -13.52
CA GLU A 56 8.78 -10.37 -14.32
C GLU A 56 9.38 -11.51 -13.49
N ASP A 57 9.86 -11.23 -12.27
CA ASP A 57 10.42 -12.24 -11.36
C ASP A 57 9.34 -13.18 -10.84
N LEU A 58 8.15 -12.64 -10.54
CA LEU A 58 6.98 -13.42 -10.18
C LEU A 58 6.57 -14.34 -11.32
N ARG A 59 6.52 -13.82 -12.55
CA ARG A 59 6.20 -14.61 -13.75
C ARG A 59 7.22 -15.71 -14.00
N ASN A 60 8.51 -15.41 -13.87
CA ASN A 60 9.58 -16.41 -14.01
C ASN A 60 9.50 -17.49 -12.93
N THR A 61 9.21 -17.09 -11.69
CA THR A 61 9.01 -18.01 -10.56
C THR A 61 7.80 -18.91 -10.82
N ILE A 62 6.64 -18.34 -11.16
CA ILE A 62 5.42 -19.10 -11.51
C ILE A 62 5.71 -20.08 -12.65
N GLN A 63 6.38 -19.65 -13.72
CA GLN A 63 6.74 -20.52 -14.83
C GLN A 63 7.68 -21.67 -14.42
N SER A 64 8.63 -21.40 -13.52
CA SER A 64 9.55 -22.43 -13.01
C SER A 64 8.82 -23.47 -12.15
N VAL A 65 7.86 -23.03 -11.34
CA VAL A 65 7.03 -23.89 -10.50
C VAL A 65 6.03 -24.68 -11.36
N GLU A 66 5.40 -24.05 -12.35
CA GLU A 66 4.53 -24.73 -13.33
C GLU A 66 5.30 -25.84 -14.05
N LYS A 67 6.52 -25.57 -14.50
CA LYS A 67 7.37 -26.57 -15.16
C LYS A 67 7.76 -27.73 -14.24
N ASP A 68 8.06 -27.45 -12.96
CA ASP A 68 8.34 -28.48 -11.95
C ASP A 68 7.08 -29.31 -11.62
N MET A 69 5.91 -28.68 -11.56
CA MET A 69 4.62 -29.34 -11.32
C MET A 69 4.14 -30.18 -12.52
N GLU A 70 4.38 -29.72 -13.76
CA GLU A 70 4.17 -30.50 -14.99
C GLU A 70 5.06 -31.73 -15.02
N GLN A 71 6.34 -31.60 -14.67
CA GLN A 71 7.27 -32.73 -14.57
C GLN A 71 6.84 -33.75 -13.52
N LYS A 72 6.13 -33.31 -12.48
CA LYS A 72 5.56 -34.15 -11.42
C LYS A 72 4.18 -34.73 -11.77
N GLY A 73 3.68 -34.52 -12.99
CA GLY A 73 2.42 -35.09 -13.48
C GLY A 73 1.17 -34.46 -12.86
N PHE A 74 1.28 -33.28 -12.27
CA PHE A 74 0.18 -32.64 -11.53
C PHE A 74 -0.97 -32.16 -12.43
N PHE A 75 -0.67 -31.83 -13.70
CA PHE A 75 -1.61 -31.27 -14.67
C PHE A 75 -2.10 -32.26 -15.73
N GLU A 76 -1.81 -33.56 -15.58
CA GLU A 76 -2.36 -34.58 -16.47
C GLU A 76 -3.88 -34.69 -16.29
N LYS A 77 -4.63 -34.07 -17.22
CA LYS A 77 -6.08 -34.16 -17.28
C LYS A 77 -6.49 -35.57 -17.72
N LYS A 78 -7.32 -36.23 -16.90
CA LYS A 78 -8.17 -37.34 -17.36
C LYS A 78 -9.18 -36.80 -18.37
N ASP A 79 -9.01 -37.18 -19.63
CA ASP A 79 -9.86 -36.77 -20.74
C ASP A 79 -11.29 -37.32 -20.60
N ASN A 80 -12.27 -36.42 -20.44
CA ASN A 80 -13.64 -36.63 -20.88
C ASN A 80 -14.22 -35.26 -21.25
N ILE A 81 -14.01 -34.83 -22.50
CA ILE A 81 -14.57 -33.60 -23.05
C ILE A 81 -15.56 -33.98 -24.15
N ILE A 82 -16.84 -33.65 -23.95
CA ILE A 82 -17.89 -33.73 -24.96
C ILE A 82 -17.79 -32.47 -25.84
N PRO A 83 -17.68 -32.57 -27.17
CA PRO A 83 -17.58 -31.41 -28.04
C PRO A 83 -18.94 -30.69 -28.19
N ILE A 84 -18.97 -29.40 -27.86
CA ILE A 84 -20.12 -28.51 -28.09
C ILE A 84 -19.86 -27.68 -29.36
N HIS A 85 -20.62 -27.95 -30.42
CA HIS A 85 -20.66 -27.09 -31.61
C HIS A 85 -21.63 -25.92 -31.38
N SER A 86 -21.13 -24.68 -31.39
CA SER A 86 -21.98 -23.49 -31.46
C SER A 86 -21.88 -22.81 -32.83
N ASN A 87 -23.04 -22.61 -33.44
CA ASN A 87 -23.21 -22.13 -34.81
C ASN A 87 -23.57 -20.63 -34.76
N LYS A 88 -22.63 -19.75 -35.11
CA LYS A 88 -22.87 -18.29 -35.17
C LYS A 88 -23.44 -17.92 -36.55
N LYS A 89 -24.74 -17.64 -36.60
CA LYS A 89 -25.38 -17.04 -37.79
C LYS A 89 -25.14 -15.53 -37.79
N LYS A 90 -24.36 -15.04 -38.76
CA LYS A 90 -24.21 -13.60 -39.07
C LYS A 90 -25.53 -13.07 -39.63
N SER A 91 -26.18 -12.15 -38.92
CA SER A 91 -27.32 -11.38 -39.43
C SER A 91 -26.83 -10.05 -40.00
N ILE A 92 -27.23 -9.77 -41.25
CA ILE A 92 -26.83 -8.62 -42.08
C ILE A 92 -27.85 -7.49 -41.91
N MET A 93 -28.30 -7.24 -40.68
CA MET A 93 -29.32 -6.22 -40.39
C MET A 93 -28.81 -5.21 -39.37
N ASN A 94 -27.76 -4.46 -39.73
CA ASN A 94 -27.29 -3.30 -38.96
C ASN A 94 -26.75 -2.15 -39.85
N ARG A 95 -27.05 -2.15 -41.16
CA ARG A 95 -26.56 -1.11 -42.09
C ARG A 95 -27.51 0.08 -42.30
N MET A 96 -28.62 0.19 -41.55
CA MET A 96 -29.62 1.26 -41.73
C MET A 96 -29.74 2.26 -40.55
N ILE A 97 -28.76 2.34 -39.64
CA ILE A 97 -28.70 3.39 -38.59
C ILE A 97 -27.40 4.21 -38.70
N ALA A 98 -26.91 4.46 -39.92
CA ALA A 98 -25.59 5.07 -40.14
C ALA A 98 -25.59 6.58 -40.47
N PHE A 99 -26.74 7.22 -40.76
CA PHE A 99 -26.75 8.59 -41.31
C PHE A 99 -27.31 9.71 -40.40
N ALA A 100 -27.93 9.40 -39.25
CA ALA A 100 -28.41 10.44 -38.31
C ALA A 100 -27.45 10.69 -37.11
N ALA A 101 -26.50 9.77 -36.85
CA ALA A 101 -25.61 9.84 -35.69
C ALA A 101 -24.43 10.83 -35.85
N ALA A 102 -24.04 11.17 -37.08
CA ALA A 102 -22.81 11.94 -37.33
C ALA A 102 -22.85 13.39 -36.79
N ALA A 103 -24.00 14.07 -36.84
CA ALA A 103 -24.12 15.45 -36.34
C ALA A 103 -24.14 15.53 -34.80
N VAL A 104 -24.79 14.57 -34.13
CA VAL A 104 -24.79 14.44 -32.67
C VAL A 104 -23.42 13.97 -32.17
N ILE A 105 -22.72 13.10 -32.91
CA ILE A 105 -21.34 12.71 -32.59
C ILE A 105 -20.39 13.90 -32.74
N LEU A 106 -20.50 14.72 -33.79
CA LEU A 106 -19.62 15.88 -33.95
C LEU A 106 -19.86 16.95 -32.88
N ILE A 107 -21.12 17.21 -32.51
CA ILE A 107 -21.44 18.12 -31.39
C ILE A 107 -21.00 17.50 -30.07
N GLY A 108 -21.22 16.20 -29.85
CA GLY A 108 -20.78 15.48 -28.65
C GLY A 108 -19.25 15.39 -28.51
N VAL A 109 -18.52 15.21 -29.61
CA VAL A 109 -17.05 15.21 -29.67
C VAL A 109 -16.51 16.63 -29.46
N ALA A 110 -17.16 17.64 -30.02
CA ALA A 110 -16.83 19.05 -29.75
C ALA A 110 -17.11 19.42 -28.28
N TRP A 111 -18.22 18.99 -27.70
CA TRP A 111 -18.56 19.19 -26.28
C TRP A 111 -17.61 18.41 -25.35
N TRP A 112 -17.24 17.18 -25.73
CA TRP A 112 -16.29 16.34 -25.00
C TRP A 112 -14.87 16.90 -25.05
N GLY A 113 -14.45 17.46 -26.19
CA GLY A 113 -13.17 18.14 -26.34
C GLY A 113 -13.10 19.47 -25.61
N PHE A 114 -14.20 20.24 -25.59
CA PHE A 114 -14.26 21.57 -24.98
C PHE A 114 -14.39 21.54 -23.44
N PHE A 115 -14.91 20.46 -22.85
CA PHE A 115 -14.96 20.27 -21.38
C PHE A 115 -13.84 19.37 -20.82
N ARG A 116 -12.92 18.86 -21.66
CA ARG A 116 -11.70 18.23 -21.15
C ARG A 116 -10.76 19.33 -20.63
N GLN A 117 -10.95 19.70 -19.37
CA GLN A 117 -9.88 20.37 -18.63
C GLN A 117 -8.63 19.48 -18.71
N PRO A 118 -7.43 20.06 -18.91
CA PRO A 118 -6.21 19.28 -18.84
C PRO A 118 -6.20 18.52 -17.52
N ALA A 119 -5.92 17.22 -17.58
CA ALA A 119 -5.87 16.40 -16.38
C ALA A 119 -4.89 17.07 -15.39
N VAL A 120 -5.33 17.24 -14.14
CA VAL A 120 -4.49 17.77 -13.07
C VAL A 120 -3.23 16.93 -12.97
N ASP A 121 -2.07 17.59 -13.08
CA ASP A 121 -0.78 16.90 -13.02
C ASP A 121 -0.38 16.61 -11.57
N THR A 122 -0.92 15.51 -11.03
CA THR A 122 -0.61 15.05 -9.67
C THR A 122 0.84 14.62 -9.52
N ASN A 123 1.49 14.18 -10.62
CA ASN A 123 2.89 13.78 -10.61
C ASN A 123 3.82 14.97 -10.43
N ALA A 124 3.56 16.09 -11.11
CA ALA A 124 4.31 17.33 -10.92
C ALA A 124 4.16 17.86 -9.50
N ALA A 125 2.94 17.87 -8.96
CA ALA A 125 2.69 18.28 -7.57
C ALA A 125 3.43 17.37 -6.57
N TYR A 126 3.37 16.05 -6.75
CA TYR A 126 4.09 15.11 -5.91
C TYR A 126 5.61 15.32 -5.99
N ALA A 127 6.18 15.43 -7.19
CA ALA A 127 7.63 15.59 -7.37
C ALA A 127 8.18 16.88 -6.74
N GLN A 128 7.38 17.95 -6.71
CA GLN A 128 7.79 19.22 -6.11
C GLN A 128 7.78 19.18 -4.57
N TYR A 129 6.85 18.45 -3.97
CA TYR A 129 6.57 18.52 -2.53
C TYR A 129 6.98 17.28 -1.75
N PHE A 130 7.18 16.13 -2.41
CA PHE A 130 7.67 14.93 -1.77
C PHE A 130 9.17 15.03 -1.47
N LYS A 131 9.53 14.77 -0.21
CA LYS A 131 10.90 14.58 0.25
C LYS A 131 10.93 13.41 1.22
N PRO A 132 11.94 12.53 1.18
CA PRO A 132 12.07 11.50 2.20
C PRO A 132 12.20 12.12 3.60
N GLU A 133 11.40 11.66 4.55
CA GLU A 133 11.40 12.20 5.92
C GLU A 133 12.66 11.79 6.67
N LYS A 134 13.67 12.66 6.73
CA LYS A 134 14.93 12.42 7.45
C LYS A 134 15.15 13.39 8.61
N SER A 135 14.31 14.41 8.75
CA SER A 135 14.59 15.56 9.63
C SER A 135 14.61 15.17 11.12
N LYS A 136 13.76 14.21 11.51
CA LYS A 136 13.60 13.73 12.89
C LYS A 136 14.52 12.56 13.25
N LEU A 137 15.23 11.97 12.28
CA LEU A 137 16.03 10.75 12.49
C LEU A 137 17.12 10.96 13.55
N ASN A 138 17.87 12.06 13.47
CA ASN A 138 18.96 12.34 14.39
C ASN A 138 18.49 12.54 15.84
N GLU A 139 17.33 13.17 16.02
CA GLU A 139 16.73 13.36 17.35
C GLU A 139 16.27 12.01 17.93
N ILE A 140 15.56 11.21 17.13
CA ILE A 140 15.06 9.89 17.52
C ILE A 140 16.23 8.96 17.86
N MET A 141 17.23 8.86 16.98
CA MET A 141 18.39 7.98 17.19
C MET A 141 19.27 8.45 18.34
N GLY A 142 19.44 9.77 18.52
CA GLY A 142 20.17 10.33 19.66
C GLY A 142 19.53 10.00 21.02
N GLY A 143 18.22 9.78 21.06
CA GLY A 143 17.48 9.38 22.26
C GLY A 143 17.69 7.93 22.71
N PHE A 144 18.25 7.06 21.85
CA PHE A 144 18.49 5.65 22.21
C PHE A 144 19.73 5.44 23.10
N SER A 145 20.61 6.42 23.20
CA SER A 145 21.96 6.26 23.79
C SER A 145 22.03 6.01 25.31
N HIS A 146 20.92 5.87 26.06
CA HIS A 146 20.96 5.84 27.55
C HIS A 146 20.24 4.66 28.23
N ALA A 147 19.79 3.63 27.49
CA ALA A 147 19.27 2.42 28.13
C ALA A 147 20.41 1.42 28.42
N PHE A 148 20.51 0.98 29.67
CA PHE A 148 21.54 0.08 30.19
C PHE A 148 21.89 -1.07 29.24
N ALA A 149 23.17 -1.14 28.86
CA ALA A 149 23.78 -2.21 28.10
C ALA A 149 23.96 -3.46 28.98
N ASP A 150 22.89 -4.15 29.33
CA ASP A 150 23.00 -5.53 29.81
C ASP A 150 21.65 -6.27 29.64
N THR A 151 21.44 -6.84 28.45
CA THR A 151 20.82 -8.16 28.19
C THR A 151 20.48 -8.32 26.70
N VAL A 152 20.87 -9.46 26.13
CA VAL A 152 20.31 -10.13 24.93
C VAL A 152 19.54 -9.24 23.93
N TYR A 153 20.24 -8.78 22.87
CA TYR A 153 19.68 -8.08 21.69
C TYR A 153 18.64 -7.00 22.02
N ASN A 154 19.12 -5.80 22.34
CA ASN A 154 18.28 -4.67 22.68
C ASN A 154 17.36 -4.28 21.50
N TYR A 155 16.07 -4.19 21.80
CA TYR A 155 15.03 -3.74 20.88
C TYR A 155 15.34 -2.36 20.24
N GLN A 156 15.94 -1.46 21.03
CA GLN A 156 16.36 -0.13 20.58
C GLN A 156 17.50 -0.21 19.54
N ASP A 157 18.45 -1.12 19.71
CA ASP A 157 19.54 -1.33 18.74
C ASP A 157 18.97 -1.81 17.40
N SER A 158 17.96 -2.69 17.43
CA SER A 158 17.28 -3.16 16.20
C SER A 158 16.53 -2.03 15.48
N LEU A 159 15.90 -1.12 16.23
CA LEU A 159 15.20 0.04 15.65
C LEU A 159 16.19 1.06 15.08
N GLU A 160 17.28 1.35 15.77
CA GLU A 160 18.33 2.24 15.27
C GLU A 160 18.92 1.72 13.94
N ASP A 161 19.22 0.42 13.86
CA ASP A 161 19.73 -0.19 12.62
C ASP A 161 18.72 -0.10 11.47
N ALA A 162 17.44 -0.32 11.75
CA ALA A 162 16.37 -0.17 10.75
C ALA A 162 16.24 1.28 10.25
N LEU A 163 16.38 2.26 11.16
CA LEU A 163 16.36 3.68 10.81
C LEU A 163 17.61 4.11 10.04
N LYS A 164 18.79 3.54 10.31
CA LYS A 164 20.01 3.74 9.50
C LYS A 164 19.85 3.21 8.08
N LEU A 165 19.24 2.03 7.91
CA LEU A 165 18.89 1.50 6.57
C LEU A 165 17.99 2.47 5.82
N TYR A 166 16.96 3.01 6.50
CA TYR A 166 16.07 4.00 5.92
C TYR A 166 16.83 5.30 5.56
N GLU A 167 17.70 5.79 6.44
CA GLU A 167 18.52 6.98 6.19
C GLU A 167 19.44 6.80 4.97
N ALA A 168 20.02 5.61 4.81
CA ALA A 168 20.86 5.22 3.68
C ALA A 168 20.08 5.05 2.37
N GLY A 169 18.74 5.11 2.41
CA GLY A 169 17.88 4.89 1.22
C GLY A 169 17.66 3.42 0.87
N GLN A 170 18.06 2.50 1.75
CA GLN A 170 17.82 1.07 1.62
C GLN A 170 16.40 0.74 2.09
N TYR A 171 15.40 1.27 1.37
CA TYR A 171 14.02 1.28 1.84
C TYR A 171 13.41 -0.12 1.96
N ASN A 172 13.81 -1.07 1.12
CA ASN A 172 13.31 -2.44 1.17
C ASN A 172 13.81 -3.17 2.41
N GLU A 173 15.11 -3.04 2.69
CA GLU A 173 15.77 -3.61 3.85
C GLU A 173 15.27 -2.95 5.14
N ALA A 174 15.09 -1.63 5.11
CA ALA A 174 14.48 -0.89 6.21
C ALA A 174 13.06 -1.36 6.51
N CYS A 175 12.19 -1.48 5.49
CA CYS A 175 10.85 -2.02 5.66
C CYS A 175 10.87 -3.42 6.29
N ALA A 176 11.72 -4.33 5.79
CA ALA A 176 11.83 -5.69 6.34
C ALA A 176 12.29 -5.70 7.81
N ALA A 177 13.25 -4.85 8.15
CA ALA A 177 13.72 -4.70 9.54
C ALA A 177 12.61 -4.14 10.44
N LEU A 178 11.89 -3.10 9.99
CA LEU A 178 10.79 -2.47 10.71
C LEU A 178 9.60 -3.42 10.89
N ASP A 179 9.24 -4.20 9.87
CA ASP A 179 8.23 -5.26 9.98
C ASP A 179 8.63 -6.29 11.05
N SER A 180 9.89 -6.73 11.07
CA SER A 180 10.37 -7.65 12.10
C SER A 180 10.29 -7.06 13.52
N ILE A 181 10.46 -5.75 13.65
CA ILE A 181 10.35 -5.04 14.93
C ILE A 181 8.87 -4.99 15.36
N LEU A 182 7.98 -4.68 14.43
CA LEU A 182 6.54 -4.57 14.67
C LEU A 182 5.87 -5.91 14.98
N LEU A 183 6.43 -7.03 14.52
CA LEU A 183 5.98 -8.37 14.94
C LEU A 183 6.10 -8.58 16.45
N ARG A 184 7.12 -7.98 17.09
CA ARG A 184 7.36 -8.09 18.54
C ARG A 184 6.76 -6.90 19.31
N HIS A 185 6.73 -5.73 18.68
CA HIS A 185 6.31 -4.47 19.29
C HIS A 185 5.33 -3.74 18.37
N PRO A 186 4.11 -4.27 18.19
CA PRO A 186 3.16 -3.76 17.19
C PRO A 186 2.69 -2.34 17.46
N ALA A 187 2.84 -1.83 18.69
CA ALA A 187 2.44 -0.47 19.08
C ALA A 187 3.58 0.56 19.01
N ASN A 188 4.71 0.26 18.37
CA ASN A 188 5.78 1.24 18.24
C ASN A 188 5.51 2.23 17.10
N ASP A 189 5.12 3.45 17.49
CA ASP A 189 4.77 4.53 16.56
C ASP A 189 5.91 4.90 15.61
N THR A 190 7.16 4.91 16.09
CA THR A 190 8.33 5.25 15.26
C THR A 190 8.54 4.19 14.18
N ALA A 191 8.48 2.92 14.56
CA ALA A 191 8.69 1.81 13.64
C ALA A 191 7.56 1.76 12.59
N GLN A 192 6.31 1.96 13.01
CA GLN A 192 5.18 2.05 12.07
C GLN A 192 5.30 3.27 11.15
N PHE A 193 5.62 4.45 11.68
CA PHE A 193 5.73 5.67 10.87
C PHE A 193 6.84 5.55 9.82
N TYR A 194 8.03 5.10 10.22
CA TYR A 194 9.13 4.90 9.28
C TYR A 194 8.92 3.72 8.33
N LEU A 195 8.10 2.74 8.70
CA LEU A 195 7.67 1.69 7.77
C LEU A 195 6.81 2.29 6.66
N ALA A 196 5.87 3.17 7.02
CA ALA A 196 5.06 3.89 6.04
C ALA A 196 5.92 4.77 5.12
N MET A 197 6.92 5.47 5.68
CA MET A 197 7.87 6.25 4.89
C MET A 197 8.68 5.35 3.97
N GLY A 198 9.17 4.21 4.45
CA GLY A 198 9.88 3.23 3.62
C GLY A 198 9.04 2.74 2.45
N HIS A 199 7.77 2.40 2.70
CA HIS A 199 6.82 2.03 1.65
C HIS A 199 6.62 3.15 0.64
N LEU A 200 6.46 4.39 1.10
CA LEU A 200 6.25 5.54 0.23
C LEU A 200 7.48 5.79 -0.67
N ASN A 201 8.68 5.74 -0.11
CA ASN A 201 9.93 5.88 -0.86
C ASN A 201 10.20 4.70 -1.81
N ALA A 202 9.69 3.51 -1.50
CA ALA A 202 9.70 2.34 -2.38
C ALA A 202 8.50 2.31 -3.37
N GLU A 203 7.78 3.42 -3.51
CA GLU A 203 6.61 3.58 -4.39
C GLU A 203 5.43 2.64 -4.10
N ARG A 204 5.38 2.05 -2.90
CA ARG A 204 4.30 1.18 -2.40
C ARG A 204 3.19 2.00 -1.75
N TYR A 205 2.54 2.88 -2.52
CA TYR A 205 1.62 3.89 -2.01
C TYR A 205 0.41 3.32 -1.25
N ALA A 206 -0.13 2.18 -1.68
CA ALA A 206 -1.27 1.55 -0.98
C ALA A 206 -0.93 1.18 0.47
N ARG A 207 0.26 0.59 0.70
CA ARG A 207 0.75 0.26 2.04
C ARG A 207 1.05 1.50 2.88
N ALA A 208 1.63 2.53 2.27
CA ALA A 208 1.85 3.81 2.95
C ALA A 208 0.52 4.43 3.41
N ILE A 209 -0.50 4.46 2.54
CA ILE A 209 -1.84 4.97 2.85
C ILE A 209 -2.45 4.21 4.04
N GLU A 210 -2.38 2.88 4.02
CA GLU A 210 -2.91 2.03 5.09
C GLU A 210 -2.34 2.45 6.45
N ILE A 211 -1.01 2.53 6.56
CA ILE A 211 -0.35 2.85 7.84
C ILE A 211 -0.59 4.31 8.24
N LEU A 212 -0.46 5.26 7.30
CA LEU A 212 -0.57 6.69 7.60
C LEU A 212 -1.99 7.11 7.99
N SER A 213 -3.02 6.38 7.53
CA SER A 213 -4.41 6.65 7.89
C SER A 213 -4.65 6.56 9.40
N ASN A 214 -3.99 5.61 10.08
CA ASN A 214 -4.08 5.42 11.53
C ASN A 214 -3.49 6.63 12.27
N PHE A 215 -2.28 7.06 11.90
CA PHE A 215 -1.62 8.22 12.51
C PHE A 215 -2.35 9.53 12.25
N SER A 216 -2.92 9.69 11.05
CA SER A 216 -3.64 10.91 10.67
C SER A 216 -4.94 11.15 11.45
N SER A 217 -5.40 10.14 12.20
CA SER A 217 -6.62 10.19 13.02
C SER A 217 -6.32 10.47 14.50
N ASP A 218 -5.09 10.27 14.96
CA ASP A 218 -4.68 10.50 16.36
C ASP A 218 -3.91 11.82 16.52
N GLN A 219 -4.61 12.86 16.96
CA GLN A 219 -4.03 14.19 17.21
C GLN A 219 -2.96 14.20 18.30
N SER A 220 -2.90 13.18 19.17
CA SER A 220 -1.89 13.08 20.22
C SER A 220 -0.56 12.54 19.72
N SER A 221 -0.55 11.92 18.53
CA SER A 221 0.65 11.35 17.94
C SER A 221 1.67 12.44 17.59
N PRO A 222 2.97 12.24 17.91
CA PRO A 222 4.04 13.15 17.48
C PRO A 222 4.23 13.18 15.95
N PHE A 223 3.63 12.22 15.24
CA PHE A 223 3.65 12.10 13.78
C PHE A 223 2.38 12.62 13.12
N TYR A 224 1.40 13.15 13.86
CA TYR A 224 0.07 13.50 13.33
C TYR A 224 0.11 14.34 12.03
N PHE A 225 0.84 15.46 12.07
CA PHE A 225 0.93 16.37 10.92
C PHE A 225 1.74 15.79 9.77
N ASP A 226 2.85 15.11 10.07
CA ASP A 226 3.67 14.47 9.03
C ASP A 226 2.89 13.34 8.36
N ALA A 227 2.17 12.54 9.15
CA ALA A 227 1.35 11.46 8.66
C ALA A 227 0.25 11.98 7.74
N LYS A 228 -0.45 13.05 8.12
CA LYS A 228 -1.41 13.72 7.24
C LYS A 228 -0.76 14.22 5.95
N TRP A 229 0.39 14.88 6.04
CA TRP A 229 1.10 15.39 4.88
C TRP A 229 1.46 14.27 3.89
N TYR A 230 2.15 13.23 4.37
CA TYR A 230 2.56 12.10 3.54
C TYR A 230 1.39 11.23 3.09
N LEU A 231 0.28 11.18 3.83
CA LEU A 231 -0.95 10.53 3.40
C LEU A 231 -1.54 11.26 2.18
N GLY A 232 -1.63 12.59 2.24
CA GLY A 232 -2.05 13.42 1.11
C GLY A 232 -1.18 13.20 -0.13
N LEU A 233 0.14 13.16 0.05
CA LEU A 233 1.09 12.88 -1.04
C LEU A 233 0.92 11.45 -1.59
N SER A 234 0.68 10.46 -0.74
CA SER A 234 0.45 9.08 -1.18
C SER A 234 -0.83 8.98 -2.02
N TYR A 235 -1.89 9.72 -1.65
CA TYR A 235 -3.12 9.79 -2.42
C TYR A 235 -2.96 10.45 -3.80
N LEU A 236 -1.98 11.35 -3.99
CA LEU A 236 -1.67 11.90 -5.33
C LEU A 236 -1.14 10.84 -6.30
N LYS A 237 -0.54 9.78 -5.76
CA LYS A 237 0.03 8.66 -6.50
C LYS A 237 -0.90 7.45 -6.58
N ALA A 238 -1.92 7.39 -5.74
CA ALA A 238 -2.94 6.35 -5.78
C ALA A 238 -3.96 6.60 -6.90
N ASP A 239 -4.49 5.52 -7.49
CA ASP A 239 -5.59 5.64 -8.45
C ASP A 239 -6.80 6.30 -7.78
N LYS A 240 -7.40 7.29 -8.46
CA LYS A 240 -8.54 8.08 -7.99
C LYS A 240 -8.36 8.75 -6.61
N GLY A 241 -7.14 8.93 -6.13
CA GLY A 241 -6.87 9.54 -4.81
C GLY A 241 -6.92 11.08 -4.77
N LEU A 242 -7.14 11.74 -5.90
CA LEU A 242 -7.09 13.21 -5.99
C LEU A 242 -8.06 13.91 -5.02
N ALA A 243 -9.27 13.36 -4.83
CA ALA A 243 -10.26 13.95 -3.93
C ALA A 243 -9.77 13.90 -2.47
N GLN A 244 -9.28 12.74 -2.02
CA GLN A 244 -8.73 12.57 -0.68
C GLN A 244 -7.51 13.46 -0.45
N ALA A 245 -6.62 13.57 -1.45
CA ALA A 245 -5.47 14.47 -1.36
C ALA A 245 -5.91 15.92 -1.16
N LYS A 246 -6.86 16.41 -1.97
CA LYS A 246 -7.40 17.78 -1.84
C LYS A 246 -8.03 18.01 -0.47
N GLU A 247 -8.81 17.06 0.04
CA GLU A 247 -9.43 17.15 1.37
C GLU A 247 -8.37 17.30 2.47
N ILE A 248 -7.36 16.43 2.45
CA ILE A 248 -6.26 16.45 3.43
C ILE A 248 -5.49 17.77 3.36
N PHE A 249 -5.10 18.22 2.17
CA PHE A 249 -4.33 19.46 2.05
C PHE A 249 -5.16 20.70 2.37
N THR A 250 -6.47 20.67 2.13
CA THR A 250 -7.38 21.74 2.57
C THR A 250 -7.41 21.81 4.09
N ALA A 251 -7.63 20.69 4.77
CA ALA A 251 -7.62 20.61 6.22
C ALA A 251 -6.27 21.07 6.80
N LEU A 252 -5.14 20.63 6.24
CA LEU A 252 -3.81 21.07 6.65
C LEU A 252 -3.61 22.57 6.42
N SER A 253 -4.11 23.13 5.33
CA SER A 253 -3.95 24.56 5.02
C SER A 253 -4.74 25.50 5.94
N ASP A 254 -5.83 24.99 6.51
CA ASP A 254 -6.72 25.71 7.43
C ASP A 254 -6.31 25.52 8.90
N ASP A 255 -5.63 24.41 9.22
CA ASP A 255 -5.19 24.11 10.59
C ASP A 255 -4.05 25.03 11.05
N ALA A 256 -4.34 25.89 12.02
CA ALA A 256 -3.38 26.86 12.54
C ALA A 256 -2.17 26.23 13.25
N ALA A 257 -2.30 25.00 13.76
CA ALA A 257 -1.21 24.28 14.40
C ALA A 257 -0.25 23.63 13.39
N PHE A 258 -0.68 23.45 12.14
CA PHE A 258 0.20 23.00 11.06
C PHE A 258 1.17 24.13 10.66
N LYS A 259 2.47 23.89 10.83
CA LYS A 259 3.51 24.89 10.57
C LYS A 259 3.66 25.20 9.07
N ASP A 260 3.48 24.21 8.21
CA ASP A 260 3.75 24.31 6.77
C ASP A 260 2.49 24.58 5.92
N ARG A 261 1.53 25.34 6.46
CA ARG A 261 0.28 25.73 5.76
C ARG A 261 0.50 26.30 4.36
N GLN A 262 1.58 27.06 4.15
CA GLN A 262 1.87 27.65 2.83
C GLN A 262 2.22 26.59 1.80
N SER A 263 2.91 25.51 2.20
CA SER A 263 3.21 24.38 1.33
C SER A 263 1.92 23.66 0.93
N ALA A 264 0.99 23.45 1.88
CA ALA A 264 -0.32 22.88 1.58
C ALA A 264 -1.13 23.75 0.58
N LYS A 265 -1.13 25.08 0.76
CA LYS A 265 -1.77 26.03 -0.18
C LYS A 265 -1.11 26.00 -1.55
N GLY A 266 0.23 25.96 -1.61
CA GLY A 266 0.97 25.87 -2.85
C GLY A 266 0.64 24.60 -3.63
N LEU A 267 0.55 23.47 -2.92
CA LEU A 267 0.18 22.18 -3.49
C LEU A 267 -1.27 22.21 -4.00
N LEU A 268 -2.24 22.73 -3.23
CA LEU A 268 -3.63 22.86 -3.67
C LEU A 268 -3.80 23.66 -4.97
N ARG A 269 -3.04 24.75 -5.14
CA ARG A 269 -3.04 25.55 -6.38
C ARG A 269 -2.63 24.73 -7.60
N MET A 270 -1.64 23.85 -7.44
CA MET A 270 -1.23 22.93 -8.51
C MET A 270 -2.29 21.88 -8.83
N LEU A 271 -3.12 21.52 -7.83
CA LEU A 271 -4.25 20.61 -8.01
C LEU A 271 -5.51 21.28 -8.60
N GLY A 272 -5.44 22.58 -8.95
CA GLY A 272 -6.55 23.33 -9.50
C GLY A 272 -7.63 23.71 -8.47
N ASN A 273 -7.21 24.05 -7.24
CA ASN A 273 -8.04 24.73 -6.24
C ASN A 273 -7.62 26.19 -6.08
#